data_AF-A0A4D5SGU9-F1
#
_entry.id   AF-A0A4D5SGU9-F1
#
_cell.length_a   1.000
_cell.length_b   1.000
_cell.length_c   1.000
_cell.angle_alpha   90.00
_cell.angle_beta   90.00
_cell.angle_gamma   90.00
#
_symmetry.space_group_name_H-M   'P 1'
#
loop_
_entity.id
_entity.type
_entity.pdbx_description
1 polymer ?
#
loop_
_entity_poly.entity_id
_entity_poly.type
_entity_poly.pdbx_seq_one_letter_code
_entity_poly.pdbx_strand_id
1 'polypeptide(L)'
;PCLYVLDFKGSMDAHEVTSLREEISAVLAVASTQDEVLLRLESPGGVVHGYGLAASQLERLRKGGIRLTVAVDKVAASGGYMMACVADRIVAAPFAVIGSIGVVAQIPNFHRLLKKNDIDVELYTAGQFKRTLTLFGENTEQGREKF
;
A
#
# COMPACT_ATOMS: atom_id res chain seq x y z
N PRO A 1 -25.01 10.54 17.74
CA PRO A 1 -24.30 10.37 16.46
C PRO A 1 -23.30 11.51 16.24
N CYS A 2 -22.02 11.20 16.37
CA CYS A 2 -20.88 12.05 16.08
C CYS A 2 -20.20 11.59 14.77
N LEU A 3 -19.61 12.55 14.05
CA LEU A 3 -18.77 12.26 12.89
C LEU A 3 -17.31 12.50 13.27
N TYR A 4 -16.49 11.45 13.21
CA TYR A 4 -15.04 11.55 13.37
C TYR A 4 -14.41 11.76 12.00
N VAL A 5 -13.59 12.81 11.87
CA VAL A 5 -12.89 13.10 10.61
C VAL A 5 -11.42 12.79 10.80
N LEU A 6 -10.90 11.91 9.96
CA LEU A 6 -9.49 11.51 9.91
C LEU A 6 -8.87 11.94 8.58
N ASP A 7 -7.59 12.27 8.62
CA ASP A 7 -6.80 12.64 7.45
C ASP A 7 -5.73 11.59 7.19
N PHE A 8 -5.68 11.10 5.95
CA PHE A 8 -4.59 10.25 5.52
C PHE A 8 -3.99 10.76 4.22
N LYS A 9 -2.82 11.36 4.34
CA LYS A 9 -1.98 11.75 3.21
C LYS A 9 -0.78 10.81 3.14
N GLY A 10 -0.89 9.76 2.33
CA GLY A 10 0.08 8.66 2.32
C GLY A 10 1.24 8.89 1.36
N SER A 11 2.46 8.63 1.84
CA SER A 11 3.70 8.57 1.04
C SER A 11 3.94 7.20 0.40
N MET A 12 4.94 7.08 -0.46
CA MET A 12 5.27 5.80 -1.11
C MET A 12 5.76 4.70 -0.15
N ASP A 13 6.40 5.08 0.96
CA ASP A 13 6.84 4.16 2.02
C ASP A 13 5.78 3.92 3.10
N ALA A 14 4.63 4.59 3.01
CA ALA A 14 3.47 4.43 3.89
C ALA A 14 3.77 4.64 5.39
N HIS A 15 4.64 5.59 5.73
CA HIS A 15 5.05 5.84 7.11
C HIS A 15 3.90 6.40 7.97
N GLU A 16 2.92 7.09 7.37
CA GLU A 16 1.77 7.70 8.06
C GLU A 16 0.81 6.66 8.66
N VAL A 17 0.95 5.40 8.27
CA VAL A 17 0.14 4.29 8.77
C VAL A 17 0.29 4.11 10.28
N THR A 18 1.46 4.45 10.85
CA THR A 18 1.66 4.42 12.29
C THR A 18 0.72 5.40 13.00
N SER A 19 0.63 6.64 12.54
CA SER A 19 -0.28 7.64 13.13
C SER A 19 -1.75 7.25 12.92
N LEU A 20 -2.11 6.81 11.72
CA LEU A 20 -3.47 6.36 11.40
C LEU A 20 -3.91 5.22 12.36
N ARG A 21 -3.02 4.29 12.69
CA ARG A 21 -3.31 3.20 13.63
C ARG A 21 -3.68 3.72 15.01
N GLU A 22 -2.94 4.71 15.51
CA GLU A 22 -3.19 5.28 16.84
C GLU A 22 -4.51 6.06 16.85
N GLU A 23 -4.77 6.86 15.82
CA GLU A 23 -6.02 7.61 15.65
C GLU A 23 -7.24 6.67 15.61
N ILE A 24 -7.16 5.60 14.82
CA ILE A 24 -8.22 4.58 14.74
C ILE A 24 -8.43 3.90 16.09
N SER A 25 -7.35 3.61 16.82
CA SER A 25 -7.45 2.99 18.15
C SER A 25 -8.10 3.94 19.15
N ALA A 26 -7.80 5.23 19.07
CA ALA A 26 -8.44 6.26 19.88
C ALA A 26 -9.94 6.39 19.55
N VAL A 27 -10.31 6.41 18.26
CA VAL A 27 -11.72 6.45 17.82
C VAL A 27 -12.46 5.21 18.32
N LEU A 28 -11.91 4.01 18.14
CA LEU A 28 -12.52 2.76 18.61
C LEU A 28 -12.71 2.70 20.12
N ALA A 29 -11.91 3.43 20.90
CA ALA A 29 -12.03 3.45 22.35
C ALA A 29 -13.23 4.27 22.85
N VAL A 30 -13.76 5.20 22.05
CA VAL A 30 -14.79 6.16 22.47
C VAL A 30 -16.04 6.16 21.60
N ALA A 31 -15.94 5.70 20.35
CA ALA A 31 -17.04 5.72 19.40
C ALA A 31 -18.05 4.59 19.66
N SER A 32 -19.32 4.87 19.34
CA SER A 32 -20.42 3.93 19.36
C SER A 32 -20.82 3.52 17.94
N THR A 33 -21.65 2.48 17.80
CA THR A 33 -22.16 2.02 16.50
C THR A 33 -23.12 2.99 15.80
N GLN A 34 -23.54 4.07 16.49
CA GLN A 34 -24.33 5.14 15.90
C GLN A 34 -23.46 6.28 15.32
N ASP A 35 -22.15 6.21 15.53
CA ASP A 35 -21.20 7.19 15.03
C ASP A 35 -20.64 6.76 13.67
N GLU A 36 -20.04 7.72 12.96
CA GLU A 36 -19.45 7.48 11.65
C GLU A 36 -18.02 8.02 11.59
N VAL A 37 -17.20 7.45 10.71
CA VAL A 37 -15.87 7.95 10.38
C VAL A 37 -15.83 8.39 8.92
N LEU A 38 -15.34 9.60 8.69
CA LEU A 38 -14.96 10.09 7.37
C LEU A 38 -13.43 10.15 7.30
N LEU A 39 -12.86 9.36 6.39
CA LEU A 39 -11.44 9.45 6.05
C LEU A 39 -11.26 10.32 4.81
N ARG A 40 -10.53 11.43 4.92
CA ARG A 40 -10.05 12.19 3.76
C ARG A 40 -8.73 11.57 3.29
N LEU A 41 -8.79 10.91 2.14
CA LEU A 41 -7.70 10.11 1.60
C LEU A 41 -7.04 10.81 0.41
N GLU A 42 -5.73 11.02 0.52
CA GLU A 42 -4.86 11.47 -0.56
C GLU A 42 -3.63 10.56 -0.63
N SER A 43 -3.56 9.66 -1.61
CA SER A 43 -2.40 8.79 -1.78
C SER A 43 -2.23 8.30 -3.23
N PRO A 44 -1.02 8.39 -3.80
CA PRO A 44 -0.69 7.76 -5.09
C PRO A 44 -0.41 6.25 -4.97
N GLY A 45 -0.46 5.68 -3.76
CA GLY A 45 -0.05 4.32 -3.44
C GLY A 45 1.40 4.24 -2.97
N GLY A 46 1.98 3.03 -3.03
CA GLY A 46 3.32 2.77 -2.53
C GLY A 46 3.55 1.32 -2.17
N VAL A 47 4.36 1.07 -1.15
CA VAL A 47 4.74 -0.27 -0.72
C VAL A 47 3.52 -1.11 -0.32
N VAL A 48 3.39 -2.28 -0.94
CA VAL A 48 2.20 -3.14 -0.84
C VAL A 48 1.87 -3.50 0.62
N HIS A 49 2.88 -3.85 1.42
CA HIS A 49 2.69 -4.25 2.81
C HIS A 49 2.27 -3.08 3.71
N GLY A 50 2.81 -1.87 3.48
CA GLY A 50 2.46 -0.68 4.25
C GLY A 50 1.01 -0.26 4.02
N TYR A 51 0.60 -0.18 2.74
CA TYR A 51 -0.80 0.11 2.40
C TYR A 51 -1.75 -1.04 2.77
N GLY A 52 -1.27 -2.29 2.78
CA GLY A 52 -2.02 -3.44 3.28
C GLY A 52 -2.31 -3.32 4.77
N LEU A 53 -1.31 -2.88 5.55
CA LEU A 53 -1.50 -2.54 6.96
C LEU A 53 -2.49 -1.38 7.12
N ALA A 54 -2.37 -0.32 6.32
CA ALA A 54 -3.28 0.82 6.36
C ALA A 54 -4.75 0.41 6.13
N ALA A 55 -5.00 -0.37 5.07
CA ALA A 55 -6.31 -0.92 4.74
C ALA A 55 -6.85 -1.79 5.89
N SER A 56 -6.00 -2.62 6.51
CA SER A 56 -6.40 -3.43 7.67
C SER A 56 -6.78 -2.58 8.89
N GLN A 57 -6.17 -1.39 9.07
CA GLN A 57 -6.56 -0.49 10.16
C GLN A 57 -7.96 0.08 9.93
N LEU A 58 -8.26 0.52 8.71
CA LEU A 58 -9.61 1.00 8.35
C LEU A 58 -10.68 -0.09 8.52
N GLU A 59 -10.32 -1.34 8.23
CA GLU A 59 -11.23 -2.47 8.39
C GLU A 59 -11.65 -2.68 9.86
N ARG A 60 -10.79 -2.32 10.83
CA ARG A 60 -11.11 -2.39 12.26
C ARG A 60 -12.31 -1.52 12.63
N LEU A 61 -12.46 -0.36 12.00
CA LEU A 61 -13.62 0.52 12.22
C LEU A 61 -14.92 -0.17 11.80
N ARG A 62 -14.93 -0.76 10.59
CA ARG A 62 -16.08 -1.50 10.08
C ARG A 62 -16.41 -2.74 10.89
N LYS A 63 -15.39 -3.49 11.31
CA LYS A 63 -15.55 -4.65 12.21
C LYS A 63 -16.09 -4.24 13.58
N GLY A 64 -15.79 -3.02 14.04
CA GLY A 64 -16.37 -2.39 15.22
C GLY A 64 -17.82 -1.91 15.04
N GLY A 65 -18.42 -2.09 13.85
CA GLY A 65 -19.77 -1.63 13.54
C GLY A 65 -19.87 -0.12 13.30
N ILE A 66 -18.74 0.56 13.10
CA ILE A 66 -18.69 1.99 12.80
C ILE A 66 -18.69 2.16 11.29
N ARG A 67 -19.62 2.98 10.78
CA ARG A 67 -19.71 3.24 9.34
C ARG A 67 -18.50 4.05 8.88
N LEU A 68 -17.85 3.60 7.82
CA LEU A 68 -16.69 4.25 7.23
C LEU A 68 -17.02 4.81 5.85
N THR A 69 -16.85 6.12 5.68
CA THR A 69 -16.83 6.79 4.38
C THR A 69 -15.41 7.25 4.05
N VAL A 70 -14.95 6.99 2.83
CA VAL A 70 -13.69 7.55 2.32
C VAL A 70 -14.01 8.64 1.30
N ALA A 71 -13.48 9.84 1.52
CA ALA A 71 -13.53 10.95 0.59
C ALA A 71 -12.19 11.13 -0.12
N VAL A 72 -12.21 11.26 -1.44
CA VAL A 72 -11.01 11.44 -2.27
C VAL A 72 -11.14 12.70 -3.10
N ASP A 73 -10.38 13.73 -2.73
CA ASP A 73 -10.39 15.01 -3.46
C ASP A 73 -9.41 15.03 -4.63
N LYS A 74 -8.24 14.39 -4.49
CA LYS A 74 -7.19 14.45 -5.52
C LYS A 74 -6.81 13.11 -6.09
N VAL A 75 -6.40 12.16 -5.24
CA VAL A 75 -5.87 10.88 -5.69
C VAL A 75 -6.05 9.79 -4.64
N ALA A 76 -6.55 8.65 -5.09
CA ALA A 76 -6.48 7.37 -4.39
C ALA A 76 -6.13 6.31 -5.43
N ALA A 77 -4.84 6.07 -5.60
CA ALA A 77 -4.29 5.15 -6.62
C ALA A 77 -3.52 4.01 -5.95
N SER A 78 -3.46 2.83 -6.60
CA SER A 78 -2.72 1.65 -6.16
C SER A 78 -3.04 1.31 -4.68
N GLY A 79 -2.07 1.40 -3.77
CA GLY A 79 -2.29 1.19 -2.34
C GLY A 79 -3.33 2.13 -1.70
N GLY A 80 -3.42 3.38 -2.15
CA GLY A 80 -4.46 4.32 -1.72
C GLY A 80 -5.85 3.86 -2.17
N TYR A 81 -5.98 3.39 -3.42
CA TYR A 81 -7.24 2.82 -3.90
C TYR A 81 -7.65 1.60 -3.08
N MET A 82 -6.70 0.72 -2.74
CA MET A 82 -6.93 -0.43 -1.87
C MET A 82 -7.47 -0.02 -0.48
N MET A 83 -6.95 1.05 0.12
CA MET A 83 -7.51 1.61 1.37
C MET A 83 -8.96 2.08 1.17
N ALA A 84 -9.24 2.80 0.08
CA ALA A 84 -10.57 3.32 -0.21
C ALA A 84 -11.60 2.19 -0.35
N CYS A 85 -11.23 1.08 -0.99
CA CYS A 85 -12.09 -0.10 -1.18
C CYS A 85 -12.54 -0.77 0.13
N VAL A 86 -11.91 -0.46 1.27
CA VAL A 86 -12.35 -0.97 2.57
C VAL A 86 -13.62 -0.27 3.04
N ALA A 87 -13.90 0.96 2.63
CA ALA A 87 -15.01 1.77 3.12
C ALA A 87 -16.39 1.22 2.73
N ASP A 88 -17.42 1.56 3.51
CA ASP A 88 -18.82 1.29 3.16
C ASP A 88 -19.29 2.21 2.03
N ARG A 89 -18.68 3.40 1.92
CA ARG A 89 -18.94 4.37 0.86
C ARG A 89 -17.66 5.09 0.46
N ILE A 90 -17.47 5.24 -0.85
CA ILE A 90 -16.43 6.10 -1.42
C ILE A 90 -17.11 7.30 -2.08
N VAL A 91 -16.63 8.50 -1.77
CA VAL A 91 -17.00 9.75 -2.44
C VAL A 91 -15.75 10.31 -3.08
N ALA A 92 -15.81 10.62 -4.38
CA ALA A 92 -14.67 11.16 -5.10
C ALA A 92 -15.06 12.47 -5.78
N ALA A 93 -14.14 13.45 -5.78
CA ALA A 93 -14.29 14.63 -6.60
C ALA A 93 -14.32 14.21 -8.09
N PRO A 94 -15.06 14.92 -8.97
CA PRO A 94 -15.17 14.55 -10.39
C PRO A 94 -13.83 14.45 -11.13
N PHE A 95 -12.82 15.16 -10.64
CA PHE A 95 -11.46 15.20 -11.20
C PHE A 95 -10.45 14.33 -10.43
N ALA A 96 -10.88 13.60 -9.40
CA ALA A 96 -9.99 12.77 -8.61
C ALA A 96 -9.44 11.59 -9.42
N VAL A 97 -8.16 11.30 -9.27
CA VAL A 97 -7.51 10.13 -9.87
C VAL A 97 -7.75 8.92 -8.99
N ILE A 98 -8.56 7.98 -9.48
CA ILE A 98 -8.91 6.74 -8.77
C ILE A 98 -8.45 5.54 -9.59
N GLY A 99 -7.90 4.52 -8.93
CA GLY A 99 -7.57 3.25 -9.58
C GLY A 99 -6.07 2.94 -9.56
N SER A 100 -5.44 2.77 -10.72
CA SER A 100 -4.07 2.23 -10.84
C SER A 100 -3.91 0.85 -10.18
N ILE A 101 -4.85 -0.05 -10.50
CA ILE A 101 -4.88 -1.42 -9.99
C ILE A 101 -3.79 -2.24 -10.67
N GLY A 102 -2.78 -2.63 -9.90
CA GLY A 102 -1.65 -3.40 -10.38
C GLY A 102 -0.43 -3.15 -9.51
N VAL A 103 0.56 -4.03 -9.62
CA VAL A 103 1.86 -3.88 -8.97
C VAL A 103 2.91 -3.87 -10.07
N VAL A 104 3.84 -2.93 -9.99
CA VAL A 104 4.99 -2.85 -10.88
C VAL A 104 6.24 -2.93 -10.03
N ALA A 105 7.19 -3.76 -10.45
CA ALA A 105 8.53 -3.77 -9.90
C ALA A 105 9.54 -3.54 -11.01
N GLN A 106 10.54 -2.72 -10.73
CA GLN A 106 11.62 -2.43 -11.65
C GLN A 106 12.94 -2.74 -10.95
N ILE A 107 13.72 -3.64 -11.53
CA ILE A 107 15.01 -4.05 -11.00
C ILE A 107 16.01 -3.95 -12.16
N PRO A 108 16.96 -2.99 -12.13
CA PRO A 108 18.00 -2.92 -13.14
C PRO A 108 18.89 -4.17 -13.05
N ASN A 109 19.36 -4.69 -14.18
CA ASN A 109 20.28 -5.82 -14.18
C ASN A 109 21.62 -5.40 -14.80
N PHE A 110 22.65 -5.37 -13.97
CA PHE A 110 24.01 -4.97 -14.32
C PHE A 110 24.89 -6.16 -14.70
N HIS A 111 24.38 -7.39 -14.70
CA HIS A 111 25.16 -8.60 -14.96
C HIS A 111 25.98 -8.51 -16.26
N ARG A 112 25.35 -8.06 -17.36
CA ARG A 112 26.03 -7.93 -18.66
C ARG A 112 27.14 -6.89 -18.63
N LEU A 113 26.96 -5.80 -17.88
CA LEU A 113 27.97 -4.76 -17.73
C LEU A 113 29.16 -5.29 -16.93
N LEU A 114 28.91 -5.99 -15.82
CA LEU A 114 29.96 -6.57 -14.97
C LEU A 114 30.75 -7.64 -15.74
N LYS A 115 30.05 -8.55 -16.42
CA LYS A 115 30.66 -9.58 -17.26
C LYS A 115 31.54 -9.01 -18.39
N LYS A 116 31.15 -7.87 -18.97
CA LYS A 116 31.96 -7.18 -20.01
C LYS A 116 33.27 -6.59 -19.46
N ASN A 117 33.33 -6.32 -18.16
CA ASN A 117 34.50 -5.76 -17.49
C ASN A 117 35.26 -6.82 -16.67
N ASP A 118 35.01 -8.11 -16.93
CA ASP A 118 35.63 -9.23 -16.22
C ASP A 118 35.46 -9.16 -14.69
N ILE A 119 34.29 -8.69 -14.23
CA ILE A 119 33.92 -8.63 -12.82
C ILE A 119 32.98 -9.79 -12.50
N ASP A 120 33.46 -10.71 -11.66
CA ASP A 120 32.69 -11.83 -11.15
C ASP A 120 31.87 -11.46 -9.91
N VAL A 121 30.61 -11.89 -9.87
CA VAL A 121 29.73 -11.75 -8.71
C VAL A 121 29.28 -13.13 -8.27
N GLU A 122 29.88 -13.61 -7.19
CA GLU A 122 29.50 -14.90 -6.58
C GLU A 122 28.24 -14.74 -5.73
N LEU A 123 27.27 -15.62 -5.94
CA LEU A 123 25.98 -15.57 -5.27
C LEU A 123 25.67 -16.92 -4.63
N TYR A 124 25.71 -16.96 -3.30
CA TYR A 124 25.40 -18.16 -2.52
C TYR A 124 24.00 -18.03 -1.92
N THR A 125 23.08 -18.89 -2.35
CA THR A 125 21.70 -18.93 -1.84
C THR A 125 21.29 -20.32 -1.39
N ALA A 126 20.56 -20.39 -0.29
CA ALA A 126 19.88 -21.61 0.16
C ALA A 126 18.38 -21.55 -0.19
N GLY A 127 17.93 -22.47 -1.04
CA GLY A 127 16.55 -22.55 -1.53
C GLY A 127 16.37 -21.96 -2.93
N GLN A 128 15.76 -22.75 -3.82
CA GLN A 128 15.66 -22.46 -5.26
C GLN A 128 14.98 -21.13 -5.61
N PHE A 129 14.15 -20.58 -4.71
CA PHE A 129 13.34 -19.39 -4.97
C PHE A 129 13.58 -18.25 -3.98
N LYS A 130 14.64 -18.36 -3.18
CA LYS A 130 15.03 -17.30 -2.24
C LYS A 130 15.42 -16.01 -2.97
N ARG A 131 15.72 -16.10 -4.26
CA ARG A 131 15.98 -14.96 -5.14
C ARG A 131 15.49 -15.26 -6.56
N THR A 132 14.42 -14.59 -6.98
CA THR A 132 13.81 -14.71 -8.31
C THR A 132 14.48 -13.77 -9.32
N LEU A 133 14.66 -12.50 -8.95
CA LEU A 133 15.41 -11.49 -9.71
C LEU A 133 16.57 -10.91 -8.89
N THR A 134 17.64 -10.51 -9.57
CA THR A 134 18.88 -9.97 -9.00
C THR A 134 19.41 -8.78 -9.81
N LEU A 135 20.10 -7.88 -9.11
CA LEU A 135 20.73 -6.70 -9.69
C LEU A 135 22.05 -7.04 -10.40
N PHE A 136 22.80 -8.01 -9.89
CA PHE A 136 24.20 -8.25 -10.30
C PHE A 136 24.46 -9.65 -10.88
N GLY A 137 23.61 -10.62 -10.53
CA GLY A 137 23.70 -11.97 -11.10
C GLY A 137 22.87 -12.11 -12.38
N GLU A 138 22.96 -13.27 -13.01
CA GLU A 138 22.15 -13.58 -14.18
C GLU A 138 20.68 -13.81 -13.79
N ASN A 139 19.77 -13.06 -14.40
CA ASN A 139 18.33 -13.28 -14.24
C ASN A 139 17.88 -14.34 -15.24
N THR A 140 17.67 -15.57 -14.78
CA THR A 140 17.18 -16.69 -15.61
C THR A 140 15.70 -16.53 -15.97
N GLU A 141 15.25 -17.26 -16.99
CA GLU A 141 13.83 -17.25 -17.42
C GLU A 141 12.91 -17.76 -16.31
N GLN A 142 13.26 -18.87 -15.66
CA GLN A 142 12.54 -19.39 -14.49
C GLN A 142 12.46 -18.37 -13.33
N GLY A 143 13.51 -17.58 -13.13
CA GLY A 143 13.52 -16.49 -12.14
C GLY A 143 12.57 -15.35 -12.49
N ARG A 144 12.38 -15.07 -13.78
CA ARG A 144 11.41 -14.06 -14.27
C ARG A 144 9.97 -14.55 -14.20
N GLU A 145 9.71 -15.80 -14.53
CA GLU A 145 8.35 -16.37 -14.48
C GLU A 145 7.81 -16.48 -13.06
N LYS A 146 8.70 -16.66 -12.08
CA LYS A 146 8.31 -16.78 -10.68
C LYS A 146 8.14 -15.44 -9.97
N PHE A 147 8.73 -14.37 -10.51
CA PHE A 147 8.63 -13.04 -9.95
C PHE A 147 7.22 -12.47 -10.17
#